data_AF-A0A951CZ35-F1
#
_entry.id   AF-A0A951CZ35-F1
#
_cell.length_a   1.000
_cell.length_b   1.000
_cell.length_c   1.000
_cell.angle_alpha   90.00
_cell.angle_beta   90.00
_cell.angle_gamma   90.00
#
_symmetry.space_group_name_H-M   'P 1'
#
loop_
_entity.id
_entity.type
_entity.pdbx_description
1 polymer ?
#
loop_
_entity_poly.entity_id
_entity_poly.type
_entity_poly.pdbx_seq_one_letter_code
_entity_poly.pdbx_strand_id
1 'polypeptide(L)'
;MPSQADVRRSYGTVFNEVAEDYHRHRPSYPDALIDRACEAAGINAGDSVLEIGCGTGQLTRSLLARGLRVTAVEPGHRLIARVREQLDGVGDVQLINARLEDAVLPRADYSAVFSAS
;
A
#
# COMPACT_ATOMS: atom_id res chain seq x y z
N MET A 1 -23.87 22.83 2.81
CA MET A 1 -22.70 22.11 3.38
C MET A 1 -22.58 20.80 2.62
N PRO A 2 -21.44 20.49 1.97
CA PRO A 2 -21.26 19.18 1.35
C PRO A 2 -21.34 18.08 2.41
N SER A 3 -21.91 16.93 2.06
CA SER A 3 -22.06 15.81 3.00
C SER A 3 -20.68 15.21 3.34
N GLN A 4 -20.54 14.54 4.48
CA GLN A 4 -19.28 13.83 4.80
C GLN A 4 -18.87 12.81 3.72
N ALA A 5 -19.84 12.27 2.98
CA ALA A 5 -19.59 11.38 1.85
C ALA A 5 -18.98 12.12 0.65
N ASP A 6 -19.45 13.34 0.36
CA ASP A 6 -18.92 14.18 -0.73
C ASP A 6 -17.50 14.66 -0.43
N VAL A 7 -17.25 15.03 0.82
CA VAL A 7 -15.91 15.42 1.31
C VAL A 7 -14.95 14.22 1.21
N ARG A 8 -15.36 13.02 1.63
CA ARG A 8 -14.57 11.77 1.49
C ARG A 8 -14.28 11.41 0.03
N ARG A 9 -15.26 11.58 -0.87
CA ARG A 9 -15.10 11.35 -2.32
C ARG A 9 -14.09 12.32 -2.93
N SER A 10 -14.09 13.56 -2.47
CA SER A 10 -13.19 14.60 -2.94
C SER A 10 -11.73 14.29 -2.59
N TYR A 11 -11.44 13.83 -1.36
CA TYR A 11 -10.05 13.51 -0.96
C TYR A 11 -9.45 12.34 -1.76
N GLY A 12 -10.19 11.24 -1.95
CA GLY A 12 -9.69 10.09 -2.71
C GLY A 12 -9.37 10.41 -4.18
N THR A 13 -10.11 11.35 -4.78
CA THR A 13 -9.88 11.79 -6.16
C THR A 13 -8.65 12.70 -6.26
N VAL A 14 -8.46 13.61 -5.30
CA VAL A 14 -7.29 14.51 -5.25
C VAL A 14 -5.99 13.72 -5.07
N PHE A 15 -5.98 12.66 -4.26
CA PHE A 15 -4.81 11.79 -4.15
C PHE A 15 -4.49 11.09 -5.47
N ASN A 16 -5.48 10.58 -6.20
CA ASN A 16 -5.24 9.94 -7.50
C ASN A 16 -4.70 10.92 -8.57
N GLU A 17 -4.95 12.21 -8.44
CA GLU A 17 -4.51 13.25 -9.39
C GLU A 17 -3.18 13.92 -9.02
N VAL A 18 -2.91 14.13 -7.73
CA VAL A 18 -1.74 14.92 -7.25
C VAL A 18 -0.67 14.07 -6.57
N ALA A 19 -0.97 12.82 -6.18
CA ALA A 19 -0.01 11.99 -5.44
C ALA A 19 1.28 11.73 -6.22
N GLU A 20 1.26 11.71 -7.56
CA GLU A 20 2.49 11.50 -8.33
C GLU A 20 3.52 12.62 -8.16
N ASP A 21 3.08 13.88 -8.15
CA ASP A 21 3.96 15.04 -7.97
C ASP A 21 4.38 15.19 -6.51
N TYR A 22 3.47 14.90 -5.58
CA TYR A 22 3.77 14.91 -4.15
C TYR A 22 4.77 13.81 -3.76
N HIS A 23 4.61 12.61 -4.32
CA HIS A 23 5.46 11.47 -4.04
C HIS A 23 6.89 11.64 -4.57
N ARG A 24 7.07 12.30 -5.71
CA ARG A 24 8.40 12.54 -6.32
C ARG A 24 9.37 13.30 -5.41
N HIS A 25 8.85 14.08 -4.46
CA HIS A 25 9.63 14.91 -3.55
C HIS A 25 9.75 14.33 -2.15
N ARG A 26 9.07 13.22 -1.84
CA ARG A 26 9.11 12.62 -0.50
C ARG A 26 10.28 11.65 -0.40
N PRO A 27 11.16 11.77 0.59
CA PRO A 27 12.19 10.77 0.88
C PRO A 27 11.55 9.39 1.08
N SER A 28 12.23 8.35 0.63
CA SER A 28 11.83 6.98 0.93
C SER A 28 11.81 6.73 2.44
N TYR A 29 10.97 5.80 2.89
CA TYR A 29 10.99 5.37 4.28
C TYR A 29 12.38 4.82 4.61
N PRO A 30 13.03 5.30 5.69
CA PRO A 30 14.30 4.73 6.12
C PRO A 30 14.13 3.23 6.41
N ASP A 31 15.03 2.40 5.91
CA ASP A 31 14.94 0.95 6.11
C ASP A 31 14.84 0.57 7.59
N ALA A 32 15.61 1.24 8.45
CA ALA A 32 15.55 1.03 9.89
C ALA A 32 14.16 1.25 10.51
N LEU A 33 13.33 2.12 9.93
CA LEU A 33 11.95 2.32 10.40
C LEU A 33 11.08 1.11 10.08
N ILE A 34 11.22 0.58 8.86
CA ILE A 34 10.47 -0.58 8.42
C ILE A 34 10.93 -1.84 9.16
N ASP A 35 12.24 -2.00 9.37
CA ASP A 35 12.81 -3.09 10.15
C ASP A 35 12.26 -3.11 11.58
N ARG A 36 12.24 -1.95 12.24
CA ARG A 36 11.64 -1.79 13.58
C ARG A 36 10.16 -2.15 13.61
N ALA A 37 9.41 -1.80 12.57
CA ALA A 37 8.00 -2.15 12.46
C ALA A 37 7.80 -3.66 12.29
N CYS A 38 8.62 -4.31 11.46
CA CYS A 38 8.63 -5.76 11.31
C CYS A 38 8.98 -6.48 12.62
N GLU A 39 10.03 -6.02 13.31
CA GLU A 39 10.44 -6.54 14.62
C GLU A 39 9.32 -6.42 15.66
N ALA A 40 8.69 -5.24 15.74
CA ALA A 40 7.60 -4.99 16.69
C ALA A 40 6.36 -5.84 16.41
N ALA A 41 6.09 -6.15 15.13
CA ALA A 41 5.01 -7.03 14.72
C ALA A 41 5.36 -8.53 14.84
N GLY A 42 6.62 -8.87 15.11
CA GLY A 42 7.09 -10.26 15.19
C GLY A 42 7.03 -11.01 13.86
N ILE A 43 7.04 -10.28 12.74
CA ILE A 43 6.92 -10.87 11.39
C ILE A 43 8.29 -11.13 10.78
N ASN A 44 8.37 -12.19 9.99
CA ASN A 44 9.59 -12.67 9.35
C ASN A 44 9.40 -12.84 7.85
N ALA A 45 10.50 -13.00 7.11
CA ALA A 45 10.44 -13.35 5.70
C ALA A 45 9.54 -14.58 5.46
N GLY A 46 8.69 -14.50 4.45
CA GLY A 46 7.66 -15.50 4.14
C GLY A 46 6.31 -15.24 4.81
N ASP A 47 6.20 -14.35 5.79
CA ASP A 47 4.90 -13.99 6.37
C ASP A 47 4.03 -13.18 5.39
N SER A 48 2.71 -13.33 5.53
CA SER A 48 1.73 -12.60 4.72
C SER A 48 1.31 -11.32 5.42
N VAL A 49 1.33 -10.20 4.72
CA VAL A 49 0.96 -8.88 5.26
C VAL A 49 -0.03 -8.17 4.34
N LEU A 50 -0.90 -7.36 4.95
CA LEU A 50 -1.83 -6.49 4.24
C LEU A 50 -1.30 -5.06 4.27
N GLU A 51 -1.24 -4.39 3.12
CA GLU A 51 -1.00 -2.97 3.01
C GLU A 51 -2.27 -2.26 2.54
N ILE A 52 -2.67 -1.22 3.27
CA ILE A 52 -3.85 -0.40 3.00
C ILE A 52 -3.38 0.95 2.44
N GLY A 53 -3.86 1.29 1.24
CA GLY A 53 -3.52 2.53 0.56
C GLY A 53 -2.06 2.55 0.11
N CYS A 54 -1.64 1.57 -0.70
CA CYS A 54 -0.24 1.45 -1.11
C CYS A 54 0.27 2.63 -1.95
N GLY A 55 -0.64 3.47 -2.47
CA GLY A 55 -0.28 4.61 -3.30
C GLY A 55 0.59 4.19 -4.49
N THR A 56 1.76 4.80 -4.61
CA THR A 56 2.76 4.48 -5.64
C THR A 56 3.72 3.34 -5.26
N GLY A 57 3.52 2.65 -4.15
CA GLY A 57 4.18 1.38 -3.84
C GLY A 57 5.54 1.44 -3.14
N GLN A 58 5.90 2.58 -2.52
CA GLN A 58 7.17 2.71 -1.77
C GLN A 58 7.28 1.71 -0.63
N LEU A 59 6.25 1.65 0.22
CA LEU A 59 6.23 0.72 1.34
C LEU A 59 6.08 -0.71 0.84
N THR A 60 5.22 -0.97 -0.15
CA THR A 60 5.10 -2.27 -0.82
C THR A 60 6.45 -2.83 -1.24
N ARG A 61 7.27 -2.04 -1.96
CA ARG A 61 8.62 -2.45 -2.38
C ARG A 61 9.51 -2.77 -1.20
N SER A 62 9.46 -1.96 -0.15
CA SER A 62 10.28 -2.15 1.06
C SER A 62 9.90 -3.43 1.81
N LEU A 63 8.60 -3.75 1.89
CA LEU A 63 8.10 -5.00 2.47
C LEU A 63 8.52 -6.22 1.64
N LEU A 64 8.40 -6.14 0.31
CA LEU A 64 8.84 -7.20 -0.60
C LEU A 64 10.35 -7.47 -0.52
N ALA A 65 11.17 -6.42 -0.36
CA ALA A 65 12.61 -6.56 -0.19
C ALA A 65 13.00 -7.32 1.09
N ARG A 66 12.11 -7.40 2.08
CA ARG A 66 12.25 -8.19 3.32
C ARG A 66 11.72 -9.61 3.18
N GLY A 67 11.31 -10.02 1.97
CA GLY A 67 10.78 -11.35 1.68
C GLY A 67 9.35 -11.58 2.17
N LEU A 68 8.60 -10.52 2.48
CA LEU A 68 7.19 -10.63 2.86
C LEU A 68 6.31 -10.86 1.63
N ARG A 69 5.20 -11.57 1.83
CA ARG A 69 4.13 -11.73 0.83
C ARG A 69 3.09 -10.65 1.04
N VAL A 70 2.91 -9.76 0.07
CA VAL A 70 2.15 -8.52 0.28
C VAL A 70 0.83 -8.56 -0.47
N THR A 71 -0.29 -8.38 0.23
CA THR A 71 -1.55 -7.96 -0.40
C THR A 71 -1.69 -6.45 -0.23
N ALA A 72 -1.75 -5.70 -1.32
CA ALA A 72 -1.83 -4.24 -1.30
C ALA A 72 -3.15 -3.76 -1.90
N VAL A 73 -3.89 -2.94 -1.15
CA VAL A 73 -5.18 -2.37 -1.55
C VAL A 73 -5.01 -0.90 -1.84
N GLU A 74 -5.47 -0.43 -3.01
CA GLU A 74 -5.44 0.99 -3.37
C GLU A 74 -6.64 1.35 -4.27
N PRO A 75 -7.45 2.37 -3.92
CA PRO A 75 -8.60 2.78 -4.73
C PRO A 75 -8.24 3.50 -6.04
N GLY A 76 -7.07 4.17 -6.11
CA GLY A 76 -6.62 4.89 -7.29
C GLY A 76 -6.19 3.97 -8.43
N HIS A 77 -7.00 3.92 -9.51
CA HIS A 77 -6.70 3.10 -10.68
C HIS A 77 -5.37 3.45 -11.36
N ARG A 78 -4.98 4.73 -11.39
CA ARG A 78 -3.69 5.16 -11.96
C ARG A 78 -2.52 4.71 -11.09
N LEU A 79 -2.69 4.81 -9.77
CA LEU A 79 -1.70 4.39 -8.79
C LEU A 79 -1.46 2.87 -8.86
N ILE A 80 -2.52 2.07 -8.90
CA ILE A 80 -2.39 0.61 -9.08
C ILE A 80 -1.72 0.24 -10.40
N ALA A 81 -2.07 0.89 -11.52
CA ALA A 81 -1.44 0.60 -12.80
C ALA A 81 0.08 0.84 -12.74
N ARG A 82 0.49 1.95 -12.14
CA ARG A 82 1.90 2.27 -11.92
C ARG A 82 2.62 1.29 -11.01
N VAL A 83 2.02 0.94 -9.87
CA VAL A 83 2.60 -0.04 -8.94
C VAL A 83 2.77 -1.40 -9.63
N ARG A 84 1.80 -1.81 -10.44
CA ARG A 84 1.87 -3.05 -11.22
C ARG A 84 3.06 -3.04 -12.18
N GLU A 85 3.29 -1.95 -12.90
CA GLU A 85 4.45 -1.81 -13.78
C GLU A 85 5.77 -1.81 -12.99
N GLN A 86 5.83 -1.11 -11.86
CA GLN A 86 7.04 -0.98 -11.05
C GLN A 86 7.44 -2.25 -10.30
N LEU A 87 6.46 -3.08 -9.95
CA LEU A 87 6.65 -4.32 -9.19
C LEU A 87 6.53 -5.58 -10.05
N ASP A 88 6.45 -5.44 -11.38
CA ASP A 88 6.43 -6.61 -12.27
C ASP A 88 7.70 -7.45 -12.08
N GLY A 89 7.52 -8.72 -11.73
CA GLY A 89 8.60 -9.63 -11.37
C GLY A 89 9.31 -9.36 -10.03
N VAL A 90 8.79 -8.44 -9.20
CA VAL A 90 9.37 -8.09 -7.90
C VAL A 90 8.60 -8.77 -6.77
N GLY A 91 9.11 -9.91 -6.29
CA GLY A 91 8.58 -10.59 -5.12
C GLY A 91 7.15 -11.15 -5.28
N ASP A 92 6.51 -11.47 -4.16
CA ASP A 92 5.14 -12.01 -4.12
C ASP A 92 4.17 -10.91 -3.67
N VAL A 93 3.49 -10.30 -4.65
CA VAL A 93 2.55 -9.20 -4.44
C VAL A 93 1.21 -9.43 -5.13
N GLN A 94 0.13 -9.23 -4.38
CA GLN A 94 -1.23 -9.18 -4.90
C GLN A 94 -1.78 -7.74 -4.79
N LEU A 95 -2.11 -7.15 -5.94
CA LEU A 95 -2.65 -5.79 -6.03
C LEU A 95 -4.17 -5.81 -6.19
N ILE A 96 -4.88 -5.11 -5.30
CA ILE A 96 -6.34 -4.99 -5.31
C ILE A 96 -6.71 -3.53 -5.55
N ASN A 97 -7.30 -3.24 -6.71
CA ASN A 97 -7.84 -1.91 -7.00
C ASN A 97 -9.26 -1.77 -6.43
N ALA A 98 -9.34 -1.38 -5.17
CA ALA A 98 -10.59 -1.14 -4.47
C ALA A 98 -10.39 -0.17 -3.31
N ARG A 99 -11.49 0.39 -2.80
CA ARG A 99 -11.49 0.95 -1.45
C ARG A 99 -11.41 -0.20 -0.45
N LEU A 100 -10.84 0.04 0.73
CA LEU A 100 -10.71 -1.00 1.75
C LEU A 100 -12.06 -1.60 2.14
N GLU A 101 -13.07 -0.75 2.33
CA GLU A 101 -14.44 -1.12 2.68
C GLU A 101 -15.15 -1.98 1.62
N ASP A 102 -14.70 -1.94 0.38
CA ASP A 102 -15.25 -2.67 -0.75
C ASP A 102 -14.34 -3.84 -1.18
N ALA A 103 -13.14 -3.96 -0.59
CA ALA A 103 -12.12 -4.90 -1.00
C ALA A 103 -12.51 -6.33 -0.60
N VAL A 104 -12.53 -7.23 -1.58
CA VAL A 104 -12.58 -8.67 -1.33
C VAL A 104 -11.17 -9.17 -1.09
N LEU A 105 -10.80 -9.28 0.17
CA LEU A 105 -9.50 -9.81 0.56
C LEU A 105 -9.50 -11.34 0.41
N PRO A 106 -8.38 -11.95 -0.04
CA PRO A 106 -8.18 -13.38 0.09
C PRO A 106 -8.43 -13.80 1.54
N ARG A 107 -9.04 -14.99 1.75
CA ARG A 107 -9.03 -15.63 3.07
C ARG A 107 -7.60 -16.06 3.36
N ALA A 108 -6.84 -15.14 3.94
CA ALA A 108 -5.47 -15.31 4.38
C ALA A 108 -5.37 -14.78 5.80
N ASP A 109 -4.64 -15.50 6.66
CA ASP A 109 -4.24 -14.99 7.96
C ASP A 109 -3.07 -14.03 7.72
N TYR A 110 -3.31 -12.72 7.86
CA TYR A 110 -2.25 -11.72 7.78
C TYR A 110 -1.58 -11.59 9.14
N SER A 111 -0.25 -11.71 9.16
CA SER A 111 0.55 -11.54 10.38
C SER A 111 0.64 -10.07 10.82
N ALA A 112 0.45 -9.13 9.89
CA ALA A 112 0.42 -7.70 10.19
C ALA A 112 -0.35 -6.90 9.11
N VAL A 113 -0.79 -5.70 9.50
CA VAL A 113 -1.39 -4.71 8.60
C VAL A 113 -0.56 -3.43 8.63
N PHE A 114 -0.20 -2.94 7.45
CA PHE A 114 0.55 -1.71 7.23
C PHE A 114 -0.33 -0.65 6.55
N SER A 115 -0.13 0.61 6.95
CA SER A 115 -0.75 1.76 6.29
C SER A 115 0.19 2.94 6.50
N ALA A 116 0.65 3.55 5.40
CA ALA A 116 1.53 4.71 5.47
C ALA A 116 1.17 5.69 4.36
N SER A 117 1.03 6.96 4.73
CA SER A 117 0.63 8.07 3.86
C SER A 117 1.72 9.10 3.71
#